data_AF-A0A7L4PKH6-F1
#
_entry.id   AF-A0A7L4PKH6-F1
#
_cell.length_a   1.000
_cell.length_b   1.000
_cell.length_c   1.000
_cell.angle_alpha   90.00
_cell.angle_beta   90.00
_cell.angle_gamma   90.00
#
_symmetry.space_group_name_H-M   'P 1'
#
loop_
_entity.id
_entity.type
_entity.pdbx_description
1 polymer ?
#
loop_
_entity_poly.entity_id
_entity_poly.type
_entity_poly.pdbx_seq_one_letter_code
_entity_poly.pdbx_strand_id
1 'polypeptide(L)'
;NEIIDLSNQFLIEVLKVSKKLKCPVQLHTETFDESKFLEIGELVKKYGEPSKVIKHFSPPMISICESIGIYPSIVAREKNILKALEEGKRFLMETDYIDDNERPGAVVGPKTVPKTTKKLFEKGILSKEDIDYIHRHLIEEIYGIELI
;
A
#
# COMPACT_ATOMS: atom_id res chain seq x y z
N ASN A 1 -13.41 3.76 23.61
CA ASN A 1 -14.30 2.58 23.50
C ASN A 1 -13.36 1.42 23.62
N GLU A 2 -13.55 0.57 24.63
CA GLU A 2 -12.58 -0.47 25.04
C GLU A 2 -12.03 -1.29 23.87
N ILE A 3 -12.86 -1.65 22.89
CA ILE A 3 -12.45 -2.43 21.70
C ILE A 3 -11.46 -1.65 20.82
N ILE A 4 -11.72 -0.35 20.62
CA ILE A 4 -10.84 0.52 19.82
C ILE A 4 -9.50 0.68 20.55
N ASP A 5 -9.55 0.89 21.86
CA ASP A 5 -8.36 1.09 22.68
C ASP A 5 -7.48 -0.18 22.68
N LEU A 6 -8.08 -1.37 22.80
CA LEU A 6 -7.39 -2.65 22.66
C LEU A 6 -6.84 -2.89 21.25
N SER A 7 -7.58 -2.52 20.20
CA SER A 7 -7.12 -2.66 18.81
C SER A 7 -5.90 -1.77 18.53
N ASN A 8 -5.90 -0.55 19.07
CA ASN A 8 -4.76 0.36 18.97
C ASN A 8 -3.54 -0.15 19.75
N GLN A 9 -3.75 -0.72 20.95
CA GLN A 9 -2.66 -1.37 21.70
C GLN A 9 -2.08 -2.57 20.96
N PHE A 10 -2.94 -3.41 20.37
CA PHE A 10 -2.50 -4.54 19.55
C PHE A 10 -1.67 -4.08 18.35
N LEU A 11 -2.12 -3.06 17.62
CA LEU A 11 -1.37 -2.46 16.52
C LEU A 11 0.02 -1.96 16.97
N ILE A 12 0.11 -1.29 18.12
CA ILE A 12 1.38 -0.82 18.68
C ILE A 12 2.34 -2.01 18.93
N GLU A 13 1.86 -3.11 19.50
CA GLU A 13 2.69 -4.28 19.75
C GLU A 13 3.15 -4.95 18.44
N VAL A 14 2.27 -5.03 17.43
CA VAL A 14 2.64 -5.51 16.09
C VAL A 14 3.74 -4.64 15.47
N LEU A 15 3.63 -3.31 15.56
CA LEU A 15 4.64 -2.39 15.04
C LEU A 15 6.00 -2.54 15.74
N LYS A 16 6.01 -2.75 17.06
CA LYS A 16 7.26 -2.98 17.82
C LYS A 16 7.92 -4.29 17.41
N VAL A 17 7.13 -5.36 17.29
CA VAL A 17 7.62 -6.69 16.87
C VAL A 17 8.15 -6.65 15.45
N SER A 18 7.41 -6.01 14.52
CA SER A 18 7.82 -5.93 13.12
C SER A 18 9.12 -5.16 12.94
N LYS A 19 9.28 -4.04 13.65
CA LYS A 19 10.55 -3.29 13.70
C LYS A 19 11.72 -4.14 14.20
N LYS A 20 11.50 -4.91 15.28
CA LYS A 20 12.53 -5.82 15.83
C LYS A 20 12.94 -6.90 14.82
N LEU A 21 11.97 -7.44 14.08
CA LEU A 21 12.19 -8.49 13.09
C LEU A 21 12.58 -7.95 11.70
N LYS A 22 12.55 -6.63 11.50
CA LYS A 22 12.74 -5.95 10.22
C LYS A 22 11.78 -6.46 9.12
N CYS A 23 10.57 -6.85 9.50
CA CYS A 23 9.58 -7.36 8.56
C CYS A 23 8.52 -6.30 8.23
N PRO A 24 7.98 -6.30 6.99
CA PRO A 24 6.91 -5.37 6.63
C PRO A 24 5.61 -5.62 7.37
N VAL A 25 4.80 -4.57 7.52
CA VAL A 25 3.43 -4.63 8.04
C VAL A 25 2.48 -4.05 7.00
N GLN A 26 1.48 -4.83 6.62
CA GLN A 26 0.35 -4.34 5.84
C GLN A 26 -0.81 -3.98 6.78
N LEU A 27 -1.21 -2.71 6.77
CA LEU A 27 -2.28 -2.18 7.60
C LEU A 27 -3.61 -2.23 6.86
N HIS A 28 -4.53 -3.05 7.37
CA HIS A 28 -5.95 -2.99 7.02
C HIS A 28 -6.67 -2.12 8.05
N THR A 29 -7.26 -1.03 7.59
CA THR A 29 -7.91 -0.01 8.42
C THR A 29 -9.14 0.51 7.69
N GLU A 30 -9.92 1.38 8.33
CA GLU A 30 -10.90 2.20 7.64
C GLU A 30 -10.27 3.03 6.52
N THR A 31 -11.12 3.55 5.62
CA THR A 31 -10.68 4.52 4.61
C THR A 31 -10.13 5.75 5.32
N PHE A 32 -8.86 6.05 5.07
CA PHE A 32 -8.18 7.20 5.66
C PHE A 32 -8.49 8.47 4.88
N ASP A 33 -8.71 9.55 5.63
CA ASP A 33 -8.47 10.91 5.17
C ASP A 33 -7.05 11.35 5.57
N GLU A 34 -6.70 12.58 5.23
CA GLU A 34 -5.38 13.16 5.56
C GLU A 34 -5.07 13.11 7.07
N SER A 35 -6.05 13.40 7.93
CA SER A 35 -5.85 13.41 9.38
C SER A 35 -5.48 12.01 9.91
N LYS A 36 -6.11 10.97 9.36
CA LYS A 36 -5.82 9.58 9.71
C LYS A 36 -4.47 9.12 9.21
N PHE A 37 -4.01 9.60 8.06
CA PHE A 37 -2.64 9.38 7.61
C PHE A 37 -1.62 10.00 8.57
N LEU A 38 -1.84 11.23 9.02
CA LEU A 38 -0.93 11.87 9.98
C LEU A 38 -0.94 11.14 11.34
N GLU A 39 -2.12 10.72 11.82
CA GLU A 39 -2.26 9.96 13.06
C GLU A 39 -1.47 8.63 13.01
N ILE A 40 -1.65 7.85 11.94
CA ILE A 40 -0.89 6.59 11.79
C ILE A 40 0.61 6.86 11.60
N GLY A 41 0.97 7.94 10.91
CA GLY A 41 2.36 8.35 10.67
C GLY A 41 3.10 8.56 11.97
N GLU A 42 2.51 9.30 12.92
CA GLU A 42 3.08 9.51 14.25
C GLU A 42 3.19 8.21 15.06
N LEU A 43 2.19 7.34 14.97
CA LEU A 43 2.20 6.03 15.63
C LEU A 43 3.35 5.15 15.12
N VAL A 44 3.48 5.04 13.79
CA VAL A 44 4.49 4.23 13.11
C VAL A 44 5.88 4.80 13.35
N LYS A 45 6.06 6.11 13.30
CA LYS A 45 7.32 6.78 13.63
C LYS A 45 7.78 6.48 15.05
N LYS A 46 6.84 6.42 16.00
CA LYS A 46 7.13 6.16 17.41
C LYS A 46 7.45 4.70 17.71
N TYR A 47 6.68 3.76 17.16
CA TYR A 47 6.73 2.35 17.57
C TYR A 47 7.25 1.39 16.51
N GLY A 48 7.16 1.76 15.22
CA GLY A 48 7.53 0.94 14.08
C GLY A 48 8.69 1.51 13.27
N GLU A 49 8.70 1.15 11.99
CA GLU A 49 9.63 1.61 10.96
C GLU A 49 8.81 2.04 9.73
N PRO A 50 8.66 3.35 9.44
CA PRO A 50 7.80 3.84 8.36
C PRO A 50 8.07 3.20 7.00
N SER A 51 9.34 2.99 6.64
CA SER A 51 9.77 2.35 5.39
C SER A 51 9.36 0.87 5.26
N LYS A 52 8.81 0.27 6.32
CA LYS A 52 8.30 -1.10 6.35
C LYS A 52 6.78 -1.17 6.49
N VAL A 53 6.07 -0.05 6.43
CA VAL A 53 4.61 -0.01 6.57
C VAL A 53 3.93 0.25 5.23
N ILE A 54 3.00 -0.63 4.90
CA ILE A 54 2.13 -0.53 3.74
C ILE A 54 0.70 -0.27 4.22
N LYS A 55 0.07 0.81 3.76
CA LYS A 55 -1.37 0.99 3.89
C LYS A 55 -2.05 0.18 2.80
N HIS A 56 -2.65 -0.94 3.16
CA HIS A 56 -3.46 -1.74 2.25
C HIS A 56 -4.82 -1.06 2.00
N PHE A 57 -5.40 -1.28 0.82
CA PHE A 57 -6.62 -0.65 0.36
C PHE A 57 -6.56 0.88 0.50
N SER A 58 -5.42 1.46 0.11
CA SER A 58 -5.15 2.88 0.31
C SER A 58 -5.93 3.74 -0.69
N PRO A 59 -6.47 4.91 -0.27
CA PRO A 59 -6.77 5.97 -1.22
C PRO A 59 -5.47 6.42 -1.93
N PRO A 60 -5.58 7.02 -3.14
CA PRO A 60 -4.43 7.41 -3.95
C PRO A 60 -3.77 8.72 -3.47
N MET A 61 -3.47 8.83 -2.18
CA MET A 61 -2.83 10.00 -1.56
C MET A 61 -1.33 9.72 -1.40
N ILE A 62 -0.55 9.89 -2.46
CA ILE A 62 0.87 9.51 -2.49
C ILE A 62 1.70 10.50 -1.68
N SER A 63 1.44 11.79 -1.84
CA SER A 63 2.23 12.87 -1.22
C SER A 63 2.18 12.80 0.30
N ILE A 64 1.00 12.52 0.87
CA ILE A 64 0.85 12.38 2.32
C ILE A 64 1.58 11.15 2.83
N CYS A 65 1.45 10.00 2.15
CA CYS A 65 2.12 8.76 2.53
C CYS A 65 3.65 8.91 2.49
N GLU A 66 4.16 9.58 1.45
CA GLU A 66 5.58 9.89 1.32
C GLU A 66 6.08 10.79 2.46
N SER A 67 5.31 11.84 2.83
CA SER A 67 5.71 12.75 3.92
C SER A 67 5.81 12.06 5.29
N ILE A 68 5.03 10.99 5.53
CA ILE A 68 5.08 10.18 6.75
C ILE A 68 5.92 8.90 6.59
N GLY A 69 6.49 8.67 5.40
CA GLY A 69 7.42 7.58 5.10
C GLY A 69 6.81 6.21 4.80
N ILE A 70 5.49 6.06 4.83
CA ILE A 70 4.80 4.79 4.56
C ILE A 70 4.51 4.62 3.06
N TYR A 71 4.05 3.43 2.65
CA TYR A 71 3.71 3.13 1.26
C TYR A 71 2.20 2.88 1.10
N PRO A 72 1.51 3.56 0.18
CA PRO A 72 0.13 3.22 -0.16
C PRO A 72 0.11 2.04 -1.14
N SER A 73 -0.71 1.04 -0.86
CA SER A 73 -1.05 -0.03 -1.80
C SER A 73 -2.47 0.20 -2.34
N ILE A 74 -2.56 0.41 -3.65
CA ILE A 74 -3.75 0.95 -4.30
C ILE A 74 -4.38 -0.11 -5.19
N VAL A 75 -5.69 -0.28 -5.04
CA VAL A 75 -6.47 -1.18 -5.91
C VAL A 75 -6.30 -0.76 -7.37
N ALA A 76 -5.79 -1.68 -8.20
CA ALA A 76 -5.29 -1.47 -9.56
C ALA A 76 -6.37 -1.21 -10.62
N ARG A 77 -7.44 -0.48 -10.26
CA ARG A 77 -8.38 0.10 -11.22
C ARG A 77 -7.71 1.30 -11.86
N GLU A 78 -7.79 1.40 -13.19
CA GLU A 78 -7.15 2.48 -13.97
C GLU A 78 -7.42 3.88 -13.40
N LYS A 79 -8.66 4.18 -13.00
CA LYS A 79 -9.02 5.47 -12.39
C LYS A 79 -8.25 5.79 -11.10
N ASN A 80 -7.93 4.78 -10.29
CA ASN A 80 -7.23 4.96 -9.02
C ASN A 80 -5.74 5.18 -9.29
N ILE A 81 -5.17 4.40 -10.21
CA ILE A 81 -3.76 4.50 -10.59
C ILE A 81 -3.48 5.83 -11.30
N LEU A 82 -4.38 6.31 -12.17
CA LEU A 82 -4.24 7.63 -12.78
C LEU A 82 -4.19 8.75 -11.74
N LYS A 83 -5.08 8.72 -10.74
CA LYS A 83 -5.05 9.68 -9.62
C LYS A 83 -3.76 9.59 -8.81
N ALA A 84 -3.27 8.39 -8.53
CA ALA A 84 -2.02 8.20 -7.81
C ALA A 84 -0.84 8.85 -8.56
N LEU A 85 -0.79 8.64 -9.89
CA LEU A 85 0.24 9.18 -10.76
C LEU A 85 0.21 10.72 -10.89
N GLU A 86 -0.90 11.38 -10.56
CA GLU A 86 -0.97 12.85 -10.46
C GLU A 86 -0.11 13.36 -9.29
N GLU A 87 0.06 12.57 -8.23
CA GLU A 87 0.84 12.93 -7.04
C GLU A 87 2.25 12.35 -7.04
N GLY A 88 2.43 11.13 -7.54
CA GLY A 88 3.75 10.49 -7.56
C GLY A 88 3.71 9.01 -7.91
N LYS A 89 4.89 8.37 -7.90
CA LYS A 89 5.05 6.96 -8.30
C LYS A 89 5.43 6.04 -7.14
N ARG A 90 5.57 6.58 -5.92
CA ARG A 90 5.95 5.83 -4.71
C ARG A 90 4.75 5.10 -4.10
N PHE A 91 4.18 4.16 -4.84
CA PHE A 91 3.02 3.36 -4.44
C PHE A 91 3.08 1.93 -4.97
N LEU A 92 2.34 1.02 -4.32
CA LEU A 92 2.16 -0.35 -4.78
C LEU A 92 0.79 -0.51 -5.47
N MET A 93 0.67 -1.53 -6.33
CA MET A 93 -0.58 -1.91 -6.96
C MET A 93 -1.08 -3.24 -6.39
N GLU A 94 -2.37 -3.30 -6.06
CA GLU A 94 -3.00 -4.52 -5.53
C GLU A 94 -4.35 -4.81 -6.18
N THR A 95 -4.87 -6.00 -5.91
CA THR A 95 -6.23 -6.37 -6.29
C THR A 95 -7.19 -6.49 -5.12
N ASP A 96 -6.67 -6.70 -3.91
CA ASP A 96 -7.45 -7.14 -2.76
C ASP A 96 -8.34 -8.34 -3.12
N TYR A 97 -7.74 -9.35 -3.78
CA TYR A 97 -8.49 -10.49 -4.29
C TYR A 97 -8.89 -11.41 -3.14
N ILE A 98 -10.19 -11.58 -2.95
CA ILE A 98 -10.80 -12.56 -2.05
C ILE A 98 -11.25 -13.76 -2.87
N ASP A 99 -10.76 -14.94 -2.50
CA ASP A 99 -11.14 -16.22 -3.12
C ASP A 99 -12.41 -16.79 -2.46
N ASP A 100 -13.52 -16.06 -2.62
CA ASP A 100 -14.83 -16.42 -2.06
C ASP A 100 -15.82 -16.79 -3.17
N ASN A 101 -16.13 -18.10 -3.25
CA ASN A 101 -17.06 -18.66 -4.22
C ASN A 101 -18.50 -18.13 -4.07
N GLU A 102 -18.87 -17.61 -2.90
CA GLU A 102 -20.18 -17.00 -2.66
C GLU A 102 -20.26 -15.57 -3.19
N ARG A 103 -19.10 -14.95 -3.50
CA ARG A 103 -18.99 -13.55 -3.94
C ARG A 103 -18.25 -13.39 -5.27
N PRO A 104 -18.66 -14.09 -6.35
CA PRO A 104 -17.98 -14.02 -7.64
C PRO A 104 -17.99 -12.58 -8.18
N GLY A 105 -16.79 -12.04 -8.43
CA GLY A 105 -16.62 -10.70 -9.00
C GLY A 105 -16.72 -9.53 -8.00
N ALA A 106 -16.83 -9.79 -6.70
CA ALA A 106 -16.83 -8.73 -5.68
C ALA A 106 -15.51 -7.94 -5.63
N VAL A 107 -14.43 -8.54 -6.10
CA VAL A 107 -13.06 -8.01 -6.11
C VAL A 107 -12.50 -8.02 -7.52
N VAL A 108 -11.48 -7.19 -7.78
CA VAL A 108 -10.80 -7.24 -9.07
C VAL A 108 -9.91 -8.50 -9.12
N GLY A 109 -9.99 -9.27 -10.20
CA GLY A 109 -9.21 -10.52 -10.29
C GLY A 109 -7.70 -10.25 -10.37
N PRO A 110 -6.83 -11.22 -10.00
CA PRO A 110 -5.37 -11.03 -9.91
C PRO A 110 -4.72 -10.55 -11.21
N LYS A 111 -5.33 -10.84 -12.37
CA LYS A 111 -4.89 -10.34 -13.68
C LYS A 111 -5.04 -8.82 -13.85
N THR A 112 -5.68 -8.12 -12.91
CA THR A 112 -5.97 -6.68 -13.04
C THR A 112 -4.72 -5.82 -12.91
N VAL A 113 -3.80 -6.14 -11.98
CA VAL A 113 -2.51 -5.43 -11.84
C VAL A 113 -1.71 -5.42 -13.16
N PRO A 114 -1.40 -6.58 -13.79
CA PRO A 114 -0.66 -6.59 -15.05
C PRO A 114 -1.47 -5.99 -16.22
N LYS A 115 -2.79 -6.16 -16.26
CA LYS A 115 -3.63 -5.54 -17.32
C LYS A 115 -3.62 -4.02 -17.26
N THR A 116 -3.80 -3.44 -16.07
CA THR A 116 -3.78 -1.99 -15.88
C THR A 116 -2.39 -1.43 -16.19
N THR A 117 -1.34 -2.09 -15.70
CA THR A 117 0.05 -1.70 -15.98
C THR A 117 0.34 -1.71 -17.48
N LYS A 118 0.00 -2.80 -18.18
CA LYS A 118 0.17 -2.91 -19.64
C LYS A 118 -0.60 -1.82 -20.40
N LYS A 119 -1.85 -1.57 -20.01
CA LYS A 119 -2.68 -0.53 -20.64
C LYS A 119 -2.07 0.86 -20.49
N LEU A 120 -1.55 1.20 -19.30
CA LEU A 120 -0.91 2.49 -19.06
C LEU A 120 0.43 2.63 -19.79
N PHE A 121 1.18 1.53 -19.93
CA PHE A 121 2.39 1.48 -20.74
C PHE A 121 2.10 1.72 -22.23
N GLU A 122 1.11 1.02 -22.80
CA GLU A 122 0.70 1.17 -24.20
C GLU A 122 0.17 2.58 -24.51
N LYS A 123 -0.36 3.28 -23.51
CA LYS A 123 -0.79 4.69 -23.60
C LYS A 123 0.35 5.69 -23.43
N GLY A 124 1.58 5.24 -23.13
CA GLY A 124 2.72 6.11 -22.83
C GLY A 124 2.61 6.85 -21.50
N ILE A 125 1.74 6.41 -20.59
CA ILE A 125 1.55 7.02 -19.26
C ILE A 125 2.60 6.49 -18.27
N LEU A 126 2.96 5.21 -18.39
CA LEU A 126 4.07 4.61 -17.66
C LEU A 126 5.21 4.31 -18.63
N SER A 127 6.44 4.61 -18.22
CA SER A 127 7.67 4.13 -18.87
C SER A 127 8.05 2.74 -18.35
N LYS A 128 9.08 2.11 -18.94
CA LYS A 128 9.60 0.83 -18.42
C LYS A 128 10.23 1.01 -17.04
N GLU A 129 10.89 2.15 -16.85
CA GLU A 129 11.53 2.56 -15.61
C GLU A 129 10.49 2.76 -14.50
N ASP A 130 9.33 3.34 -14.81
CA ASP A 130 8.24 3.47 -13.84
C ASP A 130 7.65 2.12 -13.43
N ILE A 131 7.52 1.19 -14.40
CA ILE A 131 7.01 -0.17 -14.14
C ILE A 131 7.99 -0.94 -13.26
N ASP A 132 9.28 -0.87 -13.58
CA ASP A 132 10.35 -1.47 -12.80
C ASP A 132 10.41 -0.90 -11.38
N TYR A 133 10.28 0.42 -11.25
CA TYR A 133 10.23 1.09 -9.95
C TYR A 133 9.07 0.59 -9.09
N ILE A 134 7.85 0.62 -9.63
CA ILE A 134 6.62 0.28 -8.89
C ILE A 134 6.57 -1.22 -8.53
N HIS A 135 6.88 -2.10 -9.48
CA HIS A 135 6.64 -3.55 -9.33
C HIS A 135 7.83 -4.34 -8.83
N ARG A 136 9.06 -3.82 -8.99
CA ARG A 136 10.27 -4.49 -8.51
C ARG A 136 10.94 -3.69 -7.41
N HIS A 137 11.45 -2.49 -7.71
CA HIS A 137 12.29 -1.74 -6.78
C HIS A 137 11.61 -1.49 -5.43
N LEU A 138 10.38 -0.98 -5.43
CA LEU A 138 9.64 -0.74 -4.19
C LEU A 138 9.37 -2.03 -3.40
N ILE A 139 9.07 -3.13 -4.08
CA ILE A 139 8.85 -4.42 -3.43
C ILE A 139 10.14 -4.93 -2.79
N GLU A 140 11.26 -4.88 -3.50
CA GLU A 140 12.58 -5.27 -2.98
C GLU A 140 12.99 -4.41 -1.78
N GLU A 141 12.80 -3.08 -1.86
CA GLU A 141 13.09 -2.14 -0.78
C GLU A 141 12.25 -2.43 0.48
N ILE A 142 10.93 -2.55 0.30
CA ILE A 142 9.98 -2.76 1.41
C ILE A 142 10.20 -4.14 2.03
N TYR A 143 10.23 -5.20 1.24
CA TYR A 143 10.28 -6.57 1.74
C TYR A 143 11.69 -7.07 2.06
N GLY A 144 12.74 -6.39 1.58
CA GLY A 144 14.11 -6.83 1.76
C GLY A 144 14.40 -8.14 1.04
N ILE A 145 13.83 -8.31 -0.16
CA ILE A 145 13.96 -9.48 -1.02
C ILE A 145 14.59 -9.09 -2.35
N GLU A 146 14.98 -10.09 -3.14
CA GLU A 146 15.37 -9.94 -4.54
C GLU A 146 14.37 -10.73 -5.39
N LEU A 147 13.77 -10.09 -6.39
CA LEU A 147 12.85 -10.75 -7.31
C LEU A 147 13.66 -11.36 -8.47
N ILE A 148 13.50 -12.67 -8.66
CA ILE A 148 14.19 -13.49 -9.68
C ILE A 148 13.39 -13.52 -10.98
#